data_AF-A0A327KCK9-F1
#
_entry.id   AF-A0A327KCK9-F1
#
_cell.length_a   1.000
_cell.length_b   1.000
_cell.length_c   1.000
_cell.angle_alpha   90.00
_cell.angle_beta   90.00
_cell.angle_gamma   90.00
#
_symmetry.space_group_name_H-M   'P 1'
#
loop_
_entity.id
_entity.type
_entity.pdbx_description
1 polymer ?
#
loop_
_entity_poly.entity_id
_entity_poly.type
_entity_poly.pdbx_seq_one_letter_code
_entity_poly.pdbx_strand_id
1 'polypeptide(L)'
;MTFSRRQYLRNTLGLGAAAALGGRHAVPSAFAAVHDASKESQYKLFEKFKGNVVLIPGKYSGTVSALDLSVPETLAWYNYGLAGVDMPIPHHIAAAPSADPYKSFDFYQTMQPPGSPYVNENSPEWRTRGDFKMFKMRYDGSGTQNSIQVVSDISAETGMALGVHVSIGVGPNARRYVAFADGQKDMVLITTLDDTPKIVKAFRVDYDPVARQINISHVFPDSSTGKFDYQGRKGMKTSHEAMLGEELMPADPTAVFVDAFTWHPDMPLGAILIRRQGCCAIVNTETWEPVALLSTAKGAPDNFPLVKQSGYTWTFSVPSVLTPLHEAGFLTNGKYFLACNNVLQNNIAVYRSEDPDPKKWKKEAFVEGFGNKYLPLHMGNVPDSRWAFFTIWARKPNNGYICKVDPKTWQMVAKWDTGPDPHTCDCTVDGQYITTVYSGNQGGQSGLVVIHADSDEIVARLPSPAGQHDHVVVPESWEGMKASRSTSV
;
A
#
# COMPACT_ATOMS: atom_id res chain seq x y z
N MET A 1 29.57 20.78 -56.00
CA MET A 1 28.32 21.45 -56.38
C MET A 1 27.66 21.98 -55.12
N THR A 2 27.63 23.29 -54.91
CA THR A 2 27.03 23.95 -53.76
C THR A 2 25.58 24.32 -54.07
N PHE A 3 24.62 23.67 -53.42
CA PHE A 3 23.21 24.05 -53.52
C PHE A 3 22.96 25.34 -52.73
N SER A 4 22.31 26.33 -53.37
CA SER A 4 21.99 27.58 -52.70
C SER A 4 20.79 27.43 -51.76
N ARG A 5 20.81 28.09 -50.59
CA ARG A 5 19.73 28.13 -49.59
C ARG A 5 18.34 28.45 -50.18
N ARG A 6 18.28 29.17 -51.32
CA ARG A 6 17.02 29.51 -52.01
C ARG A 6 16.38 28.32 -52.74
N GLN A 7 17.15 27.34 -53.20
CA GLN A 7 16.61 26.12 -53.81
C GLN A 7 16.02 25.16 -52.77
N TYR A 8 16.61 25.11 -51.57
CA TYR A 8 16.07 24.29 -50.46
C TYR A 8 14.69 24.78 -50.01
N LEU A 9 14.51 26.10 -49.85
CA LEU A 9 13.24 26.70 -49.42
C LEU A 9 12.11 26.59 -50.46
N ARG A 10 12.43 26.60 -51.77
CA ARG A 10 11.42 26.40 -52.82
C ARG A 10 10.94 24.95 -52.89
N ASN A 11 11.83 23.98 -52.62
CA ASN A 11 11.47 22.56 -52.63
C ASN A 11 10.66 22.14 -51.38
N THR A 12 10.91 22.75 -50.21
CA THR A 12 10.10 22.49 -49.00
C THR A 12 8.70 23.10 -49.06
N LEU A 13 8.54 24.27 -49.68
CA LEU A 13 7.20 24.87 -49.87
C LEU A 13 6.37 24.16 -50.95
N GLY A 14 7.00 23.60 -52.00
CA GLY A 14 6.32 22.80 -53.02
C GLY A 14 5.84 21.42 -52.52
N LEU A 15 6.56 20.81 -51.57
CA LEU A 15 6.17 19.53 -50.95
C LEU A 15 5.06 19.69 -49.90
N GLY A 16 4.99 20.84 -49.21
CA GLY A 16 3.94 21.12 -48.23
C GLY A 16 2.54 21.30 -48.84
N ALA A 17 2.45 21.81 -50.07
CA ALA A 17 1.17 22.02 -50.75
C ALA A 17 0.59 20.74 -51.38
N ALA A 18 1.45 19.80 -51.81
CA ALA A 18 1.01 18.54 -52.40
C ALA A 18 0.53 17.50 -51.35
N ALA A 19 1.01 17.61 -50.10
CA ALA A 19 0.56 16.76 -48.99
C ALA A 19 -0.81 17.17 -48.40
N ALA A 20 -1.32 18.35 -48.74
CA ALA A 20 -2.59 18.87 -48.19
C ALA A 20 -3.84 18.42 -48.97
N LEU A 21 -3.70 17.80 -50.14
CA LEU A 21 -4.83 17.51 -51.04
C LEU A 21 -5.03 16.04 -51.42
N GLY A 22 -4.28 15.10 -50.85
CA GLY A 22 -4.43 13.68 -51.16
C GLY A 22 -4.03 12.78 -50.02
N GLY A 23 -5.02 12.22 -49.30
CA GLY A 23 -4.79 11.10 -48.38
C GLY A 23 -5.60 11.20 -47.09
N ARG A 24 -6.86 10.74 -47.13
CA ARG A 24 -7.64 10.36 -45.94
C ARG A 24 -7.10 9.07 -45.30
N HIS A 25 -5.85 9.07 -44.90
CA HIS A 25 -5.33 8.15 -43.90
C HIS A 25 -4.80 9.02 -42.78
N ALA A 26 -5.67 9.30 -41.81
CA ALA A 26 -5.25 9.89 -40.55
C ALA A 26 -4.19 8.96 -39.95
N VAL A 27 -2.93 9.36 -40.09
CA VAL A 27 -1.85 8.81 -39.29
C VAL A 27 -2.26 9.08 -37.84
N PRO A 28 -2.41 8.05 -36.99
CA PRO A 28 -2.68 8.27 -35.58
C PRO A 28 -1.67 9.28 -35.06
N SER A 29 -2.14 10.30 -34.36
CA SER A 29 -1.27 11.37 -33.85
C SER A 29 -0.16 10.72 -33.01
N ALA A 30 1.10 10.88 -33.42
CA ALA A 30 2.29 10.44 -32.66
C ALA A 30 2.50 11.22 -31.34
N PHE A 31 1.45 11.88 -30.85
CA PHE A 31 1.42 12.78 -29.70
C PHE A 31 0.40 12.35 -28.64
N ALA A 32 -0.24 11.19 -28.78
CA ALA A 32 -1.17 10.69 -27.76
C ALA A 32 -0.38 10.16 -26.55
N ALA A 33 -0.70 10.68 -25.37
CA ALA A 33 -0.16 10.24 -24.08
C ALA A 33 -0.55 8.79 -23.72
N VAL A 34 -1.65 8.30 -24.30
CA VAL A 34 -2.12 6.92 -24.16
C VAL A 34 -2.07 6.25 -25.53
N HIS A 35 -1.46 5.07 -25.57
CA HIS A 35 -1.27 4.31 -26.80
C HIS A 35 -2.59 3.67 -27.29
N ASP A 36 -2.88 3.79 -28.58
CA ASP A 36 -4.03 3.11 -29.21
C ASP A 36 -3.59 1.76 -29.78
N ALA A 37 -3.77 0.71 -28.99
CA ALA A 37 -3.42 -0.66 -29.38
C ALA A 37 -4.47 -1.34 -30.29
N SER A 38 -5.55 -0.67 -30.74
CA SER A 38 -6.69 -1.33 -31.42
C SER A 38 -6.35 -2.14 -32.67
N LYS A 39 -5.16 -1.94 -33.25
CA LYS A 39 -4.65 -2.66 -34.43
C LYS A 39 -3.58 -3.70 -34.10
N GLU A 40 -3.27 -3.92 -32.83
CA GLU A 40 -2.28 -4.89 -32.37
C GLU A 40 -2.90 -6.26 -32.09
N SER A 41 -2.10 -7.31 -32.22
CA SER A 41 -2.54 -8.69 -31.98
C SER A 41 -2.99 -8.95 -30.54
N GLN A 42 -2.39 -8.26 -29.57
CA GLN A 42 -2.66 -8.42 -28.14
C GLN A 42 -3.89 -7.62 -27.65
N TYR A 43 -4.42 -6.70 -28.45
CA TYR A 43 -5.50 -5.80 -28.03
C TYR A 43 -6.71 -6.52 -27.45
N LYS A 44 -7.15 -7.61 -28.10
CA LYS A 44 -8.30 -8.40 -27.64
C LYS A 44 -8.12 -9.03 -26.27
N LEU A 45 -6.88 -9.28 -25.86
CA LEU A 45 -6.61 -9.81 -24.52
C LEU A 45 -6.74 -8.73 -23.44
N PHE A 46 -6.32 -7.49 -23.75
CA PHE A 46 -6.17 -6.42 -22.76
C PHE A 46 -7.28 -5.36 -22.81
N GLU A 47 -8.04 -5.22 -23.91
CA GLU A 47 -9.09 -4.18 -24.04
C GLU A 47 -10.12 -4.20 -22.90
N LYS A 48 -10.33 -5.37 -22.30
CA LYS A 48 -11.22 -5.59 -21.15
C LYS A 48 -10.76 -4.91 -19.86
N PHE A 49 -9.50 -4.50 -19.76
CA PHE A 49 -8.94 -3.81 -18.59
C PHE A 49 -8.93 -2.28 -18.73
N LYS A 50 -9.53 -1.72 -19.79
CA LYS A 50 -9.61 -0.27 -20.02
C LYS A 50 -10.12 0.46 -18.79
N GLY A 51 -9.42 1.53 -18.41
CA GLY A 51 -9.72 2.33 -17.22
C GLY A 51 -8.90 1.93 -15.98
N ASN A 52 -8.18 0.81 -16.01
CA ASN A 52 -7.36 0.37 -14.88
C ASN A 52 -5.89 0.77 -15.09
N VAL A 53 -5.47 1.83 -14.39
CA VAL A 53 -4.06 2.20 -14.25
C VAL A 53 -3.54 1.62 -12.94
N VAL A 54 -2.41 0.93 -12.97
CA VAL A 54 -1.75 0.36 -11.79
C VAL A 54 -0.52 1.17 -11.44
N LEU A 55 -0.37 1.54 -10.17
CA LEU A 55 0.86 2.10 -9.62
C LEU A 55 1.66 1.06 -8.86
N ILE A 56 2.97 1.05 -9.07
CA ILE A 56 3.87 0.01 -8.57
C ILE A 56 5.18 0.65 -8.05
N PRO A 57 5.40 0.73 -6.73
CA PRO A 57 6.72 1.02 -6.16
C PRO A 57 7.66 -0.17 -6.37
N GLY A 58 8.94 0.13 -6.56
CA GLY A 58 9.92 -0.87 -6.95
C GLY A 58 10.91 -1.30 -5.88
N LYS A 59 10.75 -0.82 -4.63
CA LYS A 59 11.62 -1.15 -3.49
C LYS A 59 13.10 -0.97 -3.87
N TYR A 60 13.89 -2.03 -3.95
CA TYR A 60 15.33 -1.94 -4.28
C TYR A 60 15.65 -1.40 -5.68
N SER A 61 14.68 -1.33 -6.61
CA SER A 61 14.90 -0.68 -7.91
C SER A 61 15.02 0.84 -7.82
N GLY A 62 14.55 1.46 -6.72
CA GLY A 62 14.58 2.91 -6.55
C GLY A 62 13.59 3.67 -7.44
N THR A 63 12.57 3.00 -7.97
CA THR A 63 11.59 3.58 -8.90
C THR A 63 10.14 3.41 -8.43
N VAL A 64 9.24 4.24 -8.98
CA VAL A 64 7.79 3.98 -9.00
C VAL A 64 7.31 4.07 -10.44
N SER A 65 6.35 3.24 -10.85
CA SER A 65 5.81 3.21 -12.22
C SER A 65 4.29 3.22 -12.22
N ALA A 66 3.71 3.92 -13.20
CA ALA A 66 2.31 3.84 -13.59
C ALA A 66 2.19 2.99 -14.86
N LEU A 67 1.31 2.00 -14.86
CA LEU A 67 1.11 1.02 -15.93
C LEU A 67 -0.36 1.06 -16.37
N ASP A 68 -0.64 1.10 -17.67
CA ASP A 68 -1.99 0.84 -18.19
C ASP A 68 -2.20 -0.67 -18.30
N LEU A 69 -3.26 -1.24 -17.71
CA LEU A 69 -3.54 -2.67 -17.90
C LEU A 69 -4.16 -2.98 -19.26
N SER A 70 -4.75 -1.99 -19.93
CA SER A 70 -5.45 -2.16 -21.21
C SER A 70 -4.52 -2.18 -22.42
N VAL A 71 -3.35 -1.60 -22.22
CA VAL A 71 -2.18 -1.68 -23.08
C VAL A 71 -1.02 -1.83 -22.11
N PRO A 72 -0.52 -3.06 -21.82
CA PRO A 72 0.37 -3.38 -20.71
C PRO A 72 1.77 -2.74 -20.85
N GLU A 73 1.79 -1.42 -20.79
CA GLU A 73 2.90 -0.51 -21.05
C GLU A 73 2.98 0.49 -19.91
N THR A 74 4.21 0.88 -19.59
CA THR A 74 4.46 1.91 -18.58
C THR A 74 4.04 3.26 -19.14
N LEU A 75 3.02 3.87 -18.54
CA LEU A 75 2.58 5.23 -18.86
C LEU A 75 3.66 6.24 -18.47
N ALA A 76 4.17 6.14 -17.25
CA ALA A 76 5.25 6.97 -16.72
C ALA A 76 5.96 6.24 -15.58
N TRP A 77 7.21 6.61 -15.32
CA TRP A 77 7.97 6.15 -14.17
C TRP A 77 8.80 7.29 -13.59
N TYR A 78 9.12 7.18 -12.31
CA TYR A 78 9.96 8.14 -11.60
C TYR A 78 11.12 7.40 -10.94
N ASN A 79 12.32 7.95 -11.08
CA ASN A 79 13.52 7.43 -10.46
C ASN A 79 14.00 8.40 -9.38
N TYR A 80 13.87 7.95 -8.14
CA TYR A 80 14.20 8.75 -6.97
C TYR A 80 15.71 9.01 -6.86
N GLY A 81 16.55 8.10 -7.35
CA GLY A 81 18.01 8.24 -7.34
C GLY A 81 18.48 9.33 -8.29
N LEU A 82 17.90 9.40 -9.50
CA LEU A 82 18.15 10.49 -10.44
C LEU A 82 17.65 11.85 -9.92
N ALA A 83 16.66 11.84 -9.04
CA ALA A 83 16.15 13.01 -8.33
C ALA A 83 16.97 13.39 -7.08
N GLY A 84 18.09 12.70 -6.81
CA GLY A 84 18.99 13.02 -5.70
C GLY A 84 18.63 12.40 -4.35
N VAL A 85 17.67 11.46 -4.30
CA VAL A 85 17.41 10.68 -3.09
C VAL A 85 18.52 9.63 -2.94
N ASP A 86 19.23 9.66 -1.81
CA ASP A 86 20.26 8.67 -1.50
C ASP A 86 19.64 7.31 -1.18
N MET A 87 20.07 6.26 -1.90
CA MET A 87 19.62 4.86 -1.74
C MET A 87 18.09 4.72 -1.57
N PRO A 88 17.31 5.13 -2.58
CA PRO A 88 15.86 5.17 -2.46
C PRO A 88 15.29 3.77 -2.43
N ILE A 89 14.49 3.47 -1.40
CA ILE A 89 13.70 2.25 -1.31
C ILE A 89 12.22 2.67 -1.19
N PRO A 90 11.54 3.03 -2.29
CA PRO A 90 10.10 3.27 -2.30
C PRO A 90 9.36 2.01 -1.84
N HIS A 91 8.66 2.13 -0.72
CA HIS A 91 8.07 1.01 0.00
C HIS A 91 6.58 0.83 -0.31
N HIS A 92 5.69 1.52 0.40
CA HIS A 92 4.24 1.42 0.22
C HIS A 92 3.64 2.61 -0.52
N ILE A 93 2.49 2.38 -1.15
CA ILE A 93 1.84 3.36 -2.03
C ILE A 93 0.33 3.39 -1.82
N ALA A 94 -0.27 4.58 -1.93
CA ALA A 94 -1.73 4.73 -2.01
C ALA A 94 -2.10 5.81 -3.02
N ALA A 95 -3.06 5.54 -3.90
CA ALA A 95 -3.51 6.47 -4.94
C ALA A 95 -4.81 7.15 -4.54
N ALA A 96 -4.88 8.48 -4.68
CA ALA A 96 -6.13 9.20 -4.54
C ALA A 96 -7.05 8.90 -5.74
N PRO A 97 -8.38 8.93 -5.58
CA PRO A 97 -9.29 8.65 -6.68
C PRO A 97 -9.19 9.63 -7.84
N SER A 98 -9.32 9.12 -9.07
CA SER A 98 -9.40 9.92 -10.29
C SER A 98 -10.46 9.40 -11.25
N ALA A 99 -11.37 10.28 -11.66
CA ALA A 99 -12.41 9.95 -12.63
C ALA A 99 -11.84 9.61 -14.03
N ASP A 100 -10.60 10.00 -14.31
CA ASP A 100 -9.89 9.64 -15.53
C ASP A 100 -8.39 9.46 -15.19
N PRO A 101 -7.99 8.26 -14.75
CA PRO A 101 -6.62 8.02 -14.28
C PRO A 101 -5.58 8.17 -15.39
N TYR A 102 -5.98 8.21 -16.66
CA TYR A 102 -5.07 8.51 -17.77
C TYR A 102 -4.68 9.98 -17.85
N LYS A 103 -5.47 10.89 -17.27
CA LYS A 103 -5.18 12.34 -17.29
C LYS A 103 -4.35 12.79 -16.11
N SER A 104 -4.75 12.47 -14.89
CA SER A 104 -4.00 12.83 -13.69
C SER A 104 -4.56 12.14 -12.45
N PHE A 105 -3.70 11.92 -11.47
CA PHE A 105 -4.06 11.56 -10.11
C PHE A 105 -2.89 11.88 -9.16
N ASP A 106 -3.24 12.11 -7.88
CA ASP A 106 -2.26 12.20 -6.80
C ASP A 106 -2.06 10.83 -6.16
N PHE A 107 -0.86 10.58 -5.65
CA PHE A 107 -0.58 9.39 -4.86
C PHE A 107 0.47 9.69 -3.78
N TYR A 108 0.57 8.80 -2.82
CA TYR A 108 1.44 8.94 -1.65
C TYR A 108 2.40 7.76 -1.61
N GLN A 109 3.66 8.03 -1.29
CA GLN A 109 4.74 7.05 -1.28
C GLN A 109 5.53 7.15 0.02
N THR A 110 5.72 6.03 0.71
CA THR A 110 6.72 5.92 1.79
C THR A 110 8.04 5.39 1.27
N MET A 111 9.12 5.69 1.97
CA MET A 111 10.43 5.12 1.72
C MET A 111 11.05 4.60 3.02
N GLN A 112 11.81 3.52 2.88
CA GLN A 112 12.61 3.00 3.96
C GLN A 112 14.10 3.26 3.74
N PRO A 113 14.87 3.41 4.82
CA PRO A 113 16.31 3.24 4.72
C PRO A 113 16.64 1.76 4.42
N PRO A 114 17.74 1.49 3.69
CA PRO A 114 18.34 0.18 3.61
C PRO A 114 18.52 -0.48 4.99
N GLY A 115 17.98 -1.69 5.14
CA GLY A 115 17.98 -2.49 6.37
C GLY A 115 18.25 -3.97 6.13
N SER A 116 18.63 -4.68 7.19
CA SER A 116 18.78 -6.14 7.16
C SER A 116 17.41 -6.84 6.95
N PRO A 117 17.35 -8.09 6.44
CA PRO A 117 18.45 -8.93 6.01
C PRO A 117 18.93 -8.68 4.57
N TYR A 118 18.09 -8.12 3.68
CA TYR A 118 18.41 -7.96 2.25
C TYR A 118 19.71 -7.18 2.00
N VAL A 119 19.98 -6.14 2.79
CA VAL A 119 21.24 -5.39 2.72
C VAL A 119 22.43 -6.25 3.14
N ASN A 120 22.28 -7.14 4.14
CA ASN A 120 23.38 -8.01 4.57
C ASN A 120 23.75 -9.02 3.50
N GLU A 121 22.76 -9.52 2.78
CA GLU A 121 22.94 -10.55 1.77
C GLU A 121 23.45 -9.97 0.45
N ASN A 122 22.94 -8.79 0.05
CA ASN A 122 23.15 -8.27 -1.29
C ASN A 122 24.07 -7.05 -1.37
N SER A 123 24.07 -6.16 -0.37
CA SER A 123 24.79 -4.87 -0.45
C SER A 123 25.18 -4.29 0.92
N PRO A 124 26.10 -4.94 1.67
CA PRO A 124 26.53 -4.55 3.03
C PRO A 124 26.89 -3.06 3.23
N GLU A 125 27.37 -2.41 2.18
CA GLU A 125 27.79 -1.01 2.15
C GLU A 125 26.63 0.00 2.16
N TRP A 126 25.37 -0.47 2.06
CA TRP A 126 24.18 0.40 2.05
C TRP A 126 23.59 0.64 3.44
N ARG A 127 24.00 -0.12 4.47
CA ARG A 127 23.35 -0.14 5.80
C ARG A 127 23.18 1.23 6.46
N THR A 128 24.11 2.15 6.23
CA THR A 128 24.15 3.48 6.84
C THR A 128 23.75 4.60 5.88
N ARG A 129 23.27 4.25 4.69
CA ARG A 129 22.86 5.19 3.63
C ARG A 129 21.34 5.30 3.56
N GLY A 130 20.84 6.33 2.90
CA GLY A 130 19.40 6.57 2.74
C GLY A 130 18.65 6.80 4.06
N ASP A 131 17.44 7.32 3.91
CA ASP A 131 16.59 7.77 5.00
C ASP A 131 15.12 7.44 4.73
N PHE A 132 14.33 7.47 5.80
CA PHE A 132 12.88 7.50 5.67
C PHE A 132 12.43 8.77 4.94
N LYS A 133 11.46 8.62 4.04
CA LYS A 133 10.79 9.72 3.36
C LYS A 133 9.31 9.40 3.14
N MET A 134 8.51 10.45 3.02
CA MET A 134 7.11 10.37 2.66
C MET A 134 6.84 11.46 1.64
N PHE A 135 6.34 11.08 0.47
CA PHE A 135 6.07 12.01 -0.62
C PHE A 135 4.59 12.01 -0.98
N LYS A 136 4.07 13.19 -1.28
CA LYS A 136 2.95 13.33 -2.20
C LYS A 136 3.53 13.47 -3.61
N MET A 137 2.99 12.69 -4.53
CA MET A 137 3.39 12.61 -5.93
C MET A 137 2.17 12.86 -6.81
N ARG A 138 2.39 13.29 -8.05
CA ARG A 138 1.34 13.47 -9.06
C ARG A 138 1.76 12.83 -10.37
N TYR A 139 0.87 12.01 -10.92
CA TYR A 139 0.92 11.62 -12.32
C TYR A 139 0.21 12.68 -13.16
N ASP A 140 0.83 13.09 -14.27
CA ASP A 140 0.27 13.98 -15.28
C ASP A 140 0.39 13.31 -16.65
N GLY A 141 -0.74 12.91 -17.20
CA GLY A 141 -0.90 12.38 -18.55
C GLY A 141 -1.71 13.29 -19.46
N SER A 142 -1.86 14.58 -19.10
CA SER A 142 -2.60 15.55 -19.91
C SER A 142 -1.77 16.11 -21.08
N GLY A 143 -0.45 15.92 -21.06
CA GLY A 143 0.48 16.38 -22.09
C GLY A 143 0.68 15.39 -23.25
N THR A 144 1.64 15.70 -24.12
CA THR A 144 2.10 14.78 -25.19
C THR A 144 3.03 13.68 -24.68
N GLN A 145 3.50 13.79 -23.45
CA GLN A 145 4.32 12.80 -22.75
C GLN A 145 3.89 12.79 -21.29
N ASN A 146 3.59 11.60 -20.77
CA ASN A 146 3.20 11.44 -19.37
C ASN A 146 4.41 11.62 -18.46
N SER A 147 4.17 12.08 -17.24
CA SER A 147 5.21 12.22 -16.23
C SER A 147 4.68 11.94 -14.83
N ILE A 148 5.62 11.64 -13.93
CA ILE A 148 5.38 11.59 -12.49
C ILE A 148 6.30 12.63 -11.87
N GLN A 149 5.79 13.39 -10.90
CA GLN A 149 6.56 14.42 -10.20
C GLN A 149 6.24 14.43 -8.70
N VAL A 150 7.21 14.86 -7.90
CA VAL A 150 7.01 15.12 -6.47
C VAL A 150 6.21 16.42 -6.34
N VAL A 151 5.12 16.37 -5.58
CA VAL A 151 4.30 17.55 -5.22
C VAL A 151 4.79 18.13 -3.90
N SER A 152 5.03 17.29 -2.89
CA SER A 152 5.58 17.71 -1.61
C SER A 152 6.33 16.60 -0.87
N ASP A 153 7.38 16.99 -0.14
CA ASP A 153 8.06 16.15 0.86
C ASP A 153 7.32 16.30 2.20
N ILE A 154 6.43 15.35 2.48
CA ILE A 154 5.59 15.34 3.68
C ILE A 154 6.46 15.20 4.93
N SER A 155 7.61 14.54 4.81
CA SER A 155 8.57 14.44 5.92
C SER A 155 9.20 15.79 6.25
N ALA A 156 9.56 16.57 5.22
CA ALA A 156 10.07 17.93 5.39
C ALA A 156 9.03 18.88 5.99
N GLU A 157 7.78 18.79 5.54
CA GLU A 157 6.68 19.65 6.01
C GLU A 157 6.31 19.37 7.46
N THR A 158 6.20 18.10 7.83
CA THR A 158 5.70 17.70 9.16
C THR A 158 6.79 17.50 10.20
N GLY A 159 8.04 17.27 9.78
CA GLY A 159 9.12 16.91 10.70
C GLY A 159 9.14 15.44 11.13
N MET A 160 8.30 14.59 10.53
CA MET A 160 8.24 13.15 10.82
C MET A 160 8.37 12.35 9.52
N ALA A 161 9.20 11.32 9.50
CA ALA A 161 9.36 10.44 8.35
C ALA A 161 9.03 8.99 8.73
N LEU A 162 8.06 8.37 8.06
CA LEU A 162 7.58 7.01 8.34
C LEU A 162 7.69 6.15 7.07
N GLY A 163 8.05 4.87 7.22
CA GLY A 163 8.51 4.05 6.10
C GLY A 163 7.68 2.83 5.75
N VAL A 164 6.61 2.51 6.48
CA VAL A 164 5.78 1.32 6.23
C VAL A 164 4.52 1.74 5.49
N HIS A 165 3.33 1.29 5.87
CA HIS A 165 2.12 1.46 5.06
C HIS A 165 1.66 2.91 5.00
N VAL A 166 1.06 3.25 3.85
CA VAL A 166 0.31 4.48 3.62
C VAL A 166 -1.11 4.12 3.19
N SER A 167 -2.10 4.83 3.71
CA SER A 167 -3.52 4.57 3.41
C SER A 167 -4.33 5.86 3.37
N ILE A 168 -5.31 5.94 2.48
CA ILE A 168 -6.16 7.14 2.34
C ILE A 168 -7.48 6.94 3.06
N GLY A 169 -7.98 7.98 3.74
CA GLY A 169 -9.25 7.95 4.44
C GLY A 169 -10.45 7.78 3.50
N VAL A 170 -11.43 7.00 3.95
CA VAL A 170 -12.71 6.76 3.27
C VAL A 170 -13.89 7.06 4.20
N GLY A 171 -15.12 6.96 3.68
CA GLY A 171 -16.33 7.20 4.46
C GLY A 171 -16.34 8.62 5.05
N PRO A 172 -16.56 8.78 6.38
CA PRO A 172 -16.49 10.08 7.05
C PRO A 172 -15.14 10.82 6.92
N ASN A 173 -14.09 10.09 6.56
CA ASN A 173 -12.71 10.57 6.39
C ASN A 173 -12.32 10.77 4.91
N ALA A 174 -13.21 10.46 3.97
CA ALA A 174 -12.99 10.65 2.53
C ALA A 174 -12.65 12.11 2.21
N ARG A 175 -11.76 12.34 1.24
CA ARG A 175 -11.28 13.67 0.80
C ARG A 175 -10.55 14.49 1.87
N ARG A 176 -10.30 13.91 3.05
CA ARG A 176 -9.73 14.66 4.18
C ARG A 176 -8.32 14.20 4.51
N TYR A 177 -8.11 12.90 4.65
CA TYR A 177 -6.94 12.40 5.37
C TYR A 177 -6.17 11.32 4.62
N VAL A 178 -4.87 11.27 4.89
CA VAL A 178 -3.96 10.16 4.57
C VAL A 178 -3.19 9.81 5.85
N ALA A 179 -2.98 8.52 6.09
CA ALA A 179 -2.20 8.02 7.21
C ALA A 179 -0.92 7.34 6.71
N PHE A 180 0.14 7.50 7.50
CA PHE A 180 1.45 6.88 7.30
C PHE A 180 1.83 6.16 8.59
N ALA A 181 2.44 4.98 8.48
CA ALA A 181 2.84 4.17 9.63
C ALA A 181 4.30 3.74 9.54
N ASP A 182 4.91 3.43 10.68
CA ASP A 182 6.25 2.87 10.75
C ASP A 182 6.48 2.00 11.98
N GLY A 183 6.97 0.78 11.76
CA GLY A 183 7.24 -0.19 12.83
C GLY A 183 8.63 -0.11 13.43
N GLN A 184 9.55 0.66 12.83
CA GLN A 184 10.86 0.91 13.43
C GLN A 184 10.75 2.00 14.49
N LYS A 185 9.87 2.98 14.28
CA LYS A 185 9.57 4.08 15.22
C LYS A 185 8.35 3.81 16.09
N ASP A 186 7.52 2.85 15.69
CA ASP A 186 6.20 2.54 16.28
C ASP A 186 5.27 3.75 16.31
N MET A 187 5.08 4.36 15.15
CA MET A 187 4.31 5.60 15.02
C MET A 187 3.33 5.56 13.85
N VAL A 188 2.26 6.34 14.00
CA VAL A 188 1.33 6.69 12.93
C VAL A 188 1.25 8.20 12.82
N LEU A 189 1.26 8.73 11.61
CA LEU A 189 0.99 10.13 11.29
C LEU A 189 -0.23 10.22 10.38
N ILE A 190 -1.18 11.09 10.71
CA ILE A 190 -2.29 11.45 9.85
C ILE A 190 -2.11 12.91 9.42
N THR A 191 -2.20 13.15 8.10
CA THR A 191 -2.15 14.50 7.51
C THR A 191 -3.38 14.77 6.66
N THR A 192 -3.58 16.04 6.28
CA THR A 192 -4.53 16.38 5.21
C THR A 192 -3.98 15.95 3.84
N LEU A 193 -4.86 15.88 2.84
CA LEU A 193 -4.52 15.51 1.45
C LEU A 193 -3.95 16.65 0.60
N ASP A 194 -3.94 17.88 1.14
CA ASP A 194 -3.52 19.09 0.42
C ASP A 194 -2.08 18.98 -0.12
N ASP A 195 -1.75 19.78 -1.15
CA ASP A 195 -0.38 19.86 -1.67
C ASP A 195 0.61 20.33 -0.59
N THR A 196 0.14 21.15 0.37
CA THR A 196 0.83 21.49 1.61
C THR A 196 0.15 20.77 2.78
N PRO A 197 0.57 19.54 3.11
CA PRO A 197 -0.13 18.69 4.09
C PRO A 197 -0.06 19.30 5.49
N LYS A 198 -1.18 19.30 6.19
CA LYS A 198 -1.27 19.73 7.59
C LYS A 198 -1.28 18.53 8.51
N ILE A 199 -0.58 18.62 9.65
CA ILE A 199 -0.64 17.61 10.71
C ILE A 199 -2.06 17.59 11.30
N VAL A 200 -2.69 16.42 11.29
CA VAL A 200 -4.00 16.19 11.91
C VAL A 200 -3.82 15.52 13.26
N LYS A 201 -3.06 14.42 13.28
CA LYS A 201 -2.77 13.66 14.49
C LYS A 201 -1.54 12.79 14.30
N ALA A 202 -0.83 12.51 15.38
CA ALA A 202 0.19 11.48 15.40
C ALA A 202 0.04 10.63 16.67
N PHE A 203 0.33 9.34 16.54
CA PHE A 203 0.33 8.37 17.62
C PHE A 203 1.71 7.72 17.72
N ARG A 204 2.13 7.42 18.95
CA ARG A 204 3.26 6.54 19.24
C ARG A 204 2.77 5.38 20.10
N VAL A 205 3.26 4.20 19.79
CA VAL A 205 2.94 2.97 20.52
C VAL A 205 4.21 2.44 21.17
N ASP A 206 4.16 2.19 22.47
CA ASP A 206 5.26 1.59 23.24
C ASP A 206 4.74 0.43 24.07
N TYR A 207 5.58 -0.60 24.25
CA TYR A 207 5.28 -1.72 25.13
C TYR A 207 6.14 -1.68 26.38
N ASP A 208 5.51 -1.85 27.54
CA ASP A 208 6.16 -2.13 28.80
C ASP A 208 6.17 -3.66 29.00
N PRO A 209 7.34 -4.33 28.84
CA PRO A 209 7.44 -5.78 29.00
C PRO A 209 7.32 -6.25 30.45
N VAL A 210 7.59 -5.38 31.43
CA VAL A 210 7.52 -5.71 32.86
C VAL A 210 6.07 -5.67 33.32
N ALA A 211 5.37 -4.58 33.03
CA ALA A 211 3.95 -4.43 33.35
C ALA A 211 3.03 -5.19 32.39
N ARG A 212 3.57 -5.63 31.24
CA ARG A 212 2.83 -6.25 30.13
C ARG A 212 1.71 -5.36 29.62
N GLN A 213 2.08 -4.14 29.26
CA GLN A 213 1.15 -3.09 28.90
C GLN A 213 1.54 -2.42 27.58
N ILE A 214 0.56 -2.15 26.74
CA ILE A 214 0.72 -1.28 25.57
C ILE A 214 0.27 0.12 25.95
N ASN A 215 1.10 1.11 25.64
CA ASN A 215 0.79 2.53 25.75
C ASN A 215 0.63 3.11 24.36
N ILE A 216 -0.52 3.74 24.11
CA ILE A 216 -0.80 4.49 22.89
C ILE A 216 -0.90 5.95 23.29
N SER A 217 0.00 6.78 22.77
CA SER A 217 0.11 8.18 23.16
C SER A 217 -0.08 9.09 21.96
N HIS A 218 -0.78 10.22 22.11
CA HIS A 218 -0.66 11.30 21.14
C HIS A 218 0.75 11.87 21.18
N VAL A 219 1.28 12.16 20.00
CA VAL A 219 2.53 12.89 19.85
C VAL A 219 2.22 14.28 19.31
N PHE A 220 2.84 15.28 19.91
CA PHE A 220 2.65 16.68 19.56
C PHE A 220 3.90 17.21 18.85
N PRO A 221 3.74 18.04 17.81
CA PRO A 221 4.87 18.77 17.24
C PRO A 221 5.45 19.73 18.28
N ASP A 222 6.70 20.12 18.08
CA ASP A 222 7.30 21.20 18.85
C ASP A 222 6.51 22.49 18.63
N SER A 223 6.14 23.17 19.71
CA SER A 223 5.26 24.35 19.65
C SER A 223 5.91 25.57 18.99
N SER A 224 7.25 25.63 18.95
CA SER A 224 7.97 26.77 18.35
C SER A 224 8.11 26.64 16.83
N THR A 225 8.23 25.40 16.34
CA THR A 225 8.41 25.13 14.90
C THR A 225 7.14 24.64 14.21
N GLY A 226 6.18 24.12 14.97
CA GLY A 226 5.01 23.42 14.44
C GLY A 226 5.34 22.06 13.80
N LYS A 227 6.56 21.57 13.96
CA LYS A 227 7.05 20.33 13.35
C LYS A 227 7.46 19.31 14.41
N PHE A 228 7.40 18.04 14.05
CA PHE A 228 8.00 16.96 14.82
C PHE A 228 9.53 16.95 14.65
N ASP A 229 10.21 16.18 15.49
CA ASP A 229 11.65 15.96 15.45
C ASP A 229 11.96 14.45 15.25
N TYR A 230 11.37 13.89 14.19
CA TYR A 230 11.42 12.48 13.82
C TYR A 230 11.74 12.27 12.33
N GLN A 231 12.47 13.21 11.71
CA GLN A 231 12.96 13.06 10.34
C GLN A 231 14.10 12.03 10.23
N GLY A 232 14.32 11.53 9.02
CA GLY A 232 15.34 10.52 8.74
C GLY A 232 15.20 9.34 9.69
N ARG A 233 16.32 8.78 10.15
CA ARG A 233 16.37 7.63 11.07
C ARG A 233 16.05 7.94 12.55
N LYS A 234 15.71 9.18 12.91
CA LYS A 234 15.45 9.55 14.32
C LYS A 234 14.17 8.90 14.86
N GLY A 235 14.25 8.33 16.07
CA GLY A 235 13.14 7.66 16.75
C GLY A 235 13.08 6.15 16.58
N MET A 236 13.97 5.57 15.78
CA MET A 236 14.03 4.12 15.57
C MET A 236 14.37 3.36 16.86
N LYS A 237 13.59 2.32 17.15
CA LYS A 237 13.83 1.28 18.17
C LYS A 237 14.53 0.06 17.59
N THR A 238 14.36 -0.20 16.29
CA THR A 238 15.04 -1.27 15.56
C THR A 238 15.77 -0.73 14.35
N SER A 239 16.77 -1.47 13.85
CA SER A 239 17.62 -1.04 12.72
C SER A 239 17.01 -1.28 11.34
N HIS A 240 15.95 -2.09 11.28
CA HIS A 240 15.18 -2.44 10.09
C HIS A 240 13.75 -2.76 10.52
N GLU A 241 12.84 -2.69 9.56
CA GLU A 241 11.49 -3.22 9.69
C GLU A 241 11.56 -4.73 9.93
N ALA A 242 10.80 -5.23 10.89
CA ALA A 242 10.71 -6.66 11.14
C ALA A 242 10.18 -7.38 9.90
N MET A 243 10.91 -8.37 9.40
CA MET A 243 10.39 -9.31 8.40
C MET A 243 9.41 -10.29 9.05
N LEU A 244 8.59 -10.99 8.26
CA LEU A 244 7.71 -12.02 8.80
C LEU A 244 8.52 -13.12 9.52
N GLY A 245 8.20 -13.34 10.80
CA GLY A 245 8.90 -14.23 11.71
C GLY A 245 9.86 -13.52 12.65
N GLU A 246 10.30 -12.30 12.32
CA GLU A 246 11.20 -11.51 13.18
C GLU A 246 10.49 -10.89 14.38
N GLU A 247 9.16 -10.96 14.44
CA GLU A 247 8.39 -10.59 15.63
C GLU A 247 8.79 -11.41 16.87
N LEU A 248 9.32 -12.62 16.66
CA LEU A 248 9.81 -13.50 17.71
C LEU A 248 11.31 -13.32 18.00
N MET A 249 12.03 -12.53 17.19
CA MET A 249 13.47 -12.36 17.33
C MET A 249 13.82 -11.31 18.39
N PRO A 250 15.03 -11.36 18.96
CA PRO A 250 15.50 -10.32 19.87
C PRO A 250 15.47 -8.95 19.18
N ALA A 251 14.78 -8.01 19.80
CA ALA A 251 14.68 -6.61 19.39
C ALA A 251 14.61 -5.75 20.65
N ASP A 252 14.59 -4.41 20.48
CA ASP A 252 14.24 -3.52 21.58
C ASP A 252 12.94 -4.03 22.25
N PRO A 253 12.93 -4.23 23.58
CA PRO A 253 11.81 -4.87 24.25
C PRO A 253 10.56 -3.97 24.31
N THR A 254 10.70 -2.68 23.99
CA THR A 254 9.60 -1.71 23.88
C THR A 254 9.02 -1.61 22.46
N ALA A 255 9.66 -2.26 21.49
CA ALA A 255 9.21 -2.26 20.10
C ALA A 255 7.96 -3.12 19.91
N VAL A 256 6.98 -2.59 19.17
CA VAL A 256 5.68 -3.22 18.92
C VAL A 256 5.41 -3.51 17.45
N PHE A 257 6.22 -2.93 16.56
CA PHE A 257 6.15 -3.04 15.12
C PHE A 257 4.78 -2.57 14.59
N VAL A 258 4.50 -1.28 14.75
CA VAL A 258 3.33 -0.63 14.12
C VAL A 258 3.41 -0.77 12.60
N ASP A 259 2.36 -1.32 11.99
CA ASP A 259 2.40 -1.68 10.57
C ASP A 259 1.68 -0.68 9.68
N ALA A 260 0.43 -0.38 10.04
CA ALA A 260 -0.47 0.45 9.26
C ALA A 260 -1.50 1.18 10.13
N PHE A 261 -2.22 2.10 9.48
CA PHE A 261 -3.50 2.61 9.93
C PHE A 261 -4.55 2.28 8.86
N THR A 262 -5.57 1.48 9.16
CA THR A 262 -6.66 1.20 8.20
C THR A 262 -7.95 1.91 8.58
N TRP A 263 -8.77 2.25 7.59
CA TRP A 263 -9.94 3.10 7.77
C TRP A 263 -11.22 2.26 7.69
N HIS A 264 -12.14 2.46 8.63
CA HIS A 264 -13.46 1.86 8.51
C HIS A 264 -14.23 2.52 7.35
N PRO A 265 -14.92 1.76 6.47
CA PRO A 265 -15.55 2.32 5.28
C PRO A 265 -16.72 3.28 5.56
N ASP A 266 -17.49 3.05 6.62
CA ASP A 266 -18.70 3.85 6.91
C ASP A 266 -18.74 4.55 8.29
N MET A 267 -17.92 4.14 9.25
CA MET A 267 -17.89 4.72 10.61
C MET A 267 -16.65 5.61 10.79
N PRO A 268 -16.68 6.57 11.73
CA PRO A 268 -15.51 7.40 12.06
C PRO A 268 -14.52 6.61 12.92
N LEU A 269 -14.04 5.48 12.41
CA LEU A 269 -13.12 4.56 13.07
C LEU A 269 -11.94 4.28 12.15
N GLY A 270 -10.78 4.04 12.75
CA GLY A 270 -9.63 3.44 12.09
C GLY A 270 -8.88 2.50 13.03
N ALA A 271 -7.96 1.72 12.51
CA ALA A 271 -7.23 0.71 13.28
C ALA A 271 -5.72 0.90 13.14
N ILE A 272 -5.00 1.05 14.25
CA ILE A 272 -3.54 0.94 14.29
C ILE A 272 -3.18 -0.54 14.44
N LEU A 273 -2.42 -1.07 13.48
CA LEU A 273 -1.98 -2.47 13.48
C LEU A 273 -0.70 -2.60 14.31
N ILE A 274 -0.71 -3.49 15.31
CA ILE A 274 0.42 -3.69 16.22
C ILE A 274 0.86 -5.16 16.13
N ARG A 275 1.92 -5.40 15.37
CA ARG A 275 2.30 -6.75 14.94
C ARG A 275 2.76 -7.61 16.09
N ARG A 276 3.75 -7.14 16.86
CA ARG A 276 4.46 -7.98 17.83
C ARG A 276 3.56 -8.47 18.95
N GLN A 277 2.55 -7.68 19.33
CA GLN A 277 1.60 -8.04 20.38
C GLN A 277 0.31 -8.68 19.86
N GLY A 278 0.15 -8.85 18.54
CA GLY A 278 -1.03 -9.51 17.97
C GLY A 278 -2.33 -8.78 18.30
N CYS A 279 -2.34 -7.46 18.14
CA CYS A 279 -3.49 -6.63 18.45
C CYS A 279 -3.66 -5.41 17.53
N CYS A 280 -4.89 -4.92 17.44
CA CYS A 280 -5.22 -3.71 16.68
C CYS A 280 -5.91 -2.69 17.59
N ALA A 281 -5.40 -1.47 17.65
CA ALA A 281 -6.04 -0.39 18.41
C ALA A 281 -7.05 0.33 17.54
N ILE A 282 -8.33 0.30 17.93
CA ILE A 282 -9.38 1.04 17.24
C ILE A 282 -9.41 2.47 17.76
N VAL A 283 -9.34 3.43 16.85
CA VAL A 283 -9.30 4.88 17.11
C VAL A 283 -10.56 5.50 16.53
N ASN A 284 -11.27 6.29 17.34
CA ASN A 284 -12.35 7.14 16.84
C ASN A 284 -11.74 8.36 16.12
N THR A 285 -12.06 8.58 14.85
CA THR A 285 -11.42 9.62 14.02
C THR A 285 -12.04 11.01 14.14
N GLU A 286 -13.15 11.15 14.87
CA GLU A 286 -13.71 12.46 15.24
C GLU A 286 -12.98 13.04 16.46
N THR A 287 -12.70 12.19 17.44
CA THR A 287 -12.05 12.57 18.72
C THR A 287 -10.56 12.29 18.74
N TRP A 288 -10.09 11.41 17.85
CA TRP A 288 -8.74 10.83 17.82
C TRP A 288 -8.35 10.04 19.07
N GLU A 289 -9.32 9.49 19.79
CA GLU A 289 -9.07 8.67 20.97
C GLU A 289 -9.06 7.17 20.63
N PRO A 290 -8.08 6.39 21.11
CA PRO A 290 -8.18 4.94 21.17
C PRO A 290 -9.37 4.49 22.03
N VAL A 291 -10.29 3.75 21.43
CA VAL A 291 -11.55 3.30 22.08
C VAL A 291 -11.56 1.82 22.43
N ALA A 292 -10.74 1.00 21.75
CA ALA A 292 -10.57 -0.43 22.04
C ALA A 292 -9.20 -0.94 21.58
N LEU A 293 -8.75 -2.05 22.17
CA LEU A 293 -7.59 -2.81 21.69
C LEU A 293 -8.03 -4.24 21.41
N LEU A 294 -8.21 -4.60 20.14
CA LEU A 294 -8.63 -5.94 19.72
C LEU A 294 -7.46 -6.92 19.82
N SER A 295 -7.71 -8.15 20.31
CA SER A 295 -6.69 -9.21 20.33
C SER A 295 -7.00 -10.31 19.32
N THR A 296 -6.15 -10.48 18.33
CA THR A 296 -6.50 -11.21 17.11
C THR A 296 -6.37 -12.72 17.23
N ALA A 297 -5.58 -13.22 18.18
CA ALA A 297 -5.27 -14.64 18.27
C ALA A 297 -6.48 -15.53 18.60
N LYS A 298 -6.47 -16.76 18.10
CA LYS A 298 -7.41 -17.82 18.52
C LYS A 298 -7.11 -18.23 19.95
N GLY A 299 -8.14 -18.22 20.80
CA GLY A 299 -8.03 -18.48 22.24
C GLY A 299 -7.73 -17.25 23.11
N ALA A 300 -7.41 -16.09 22.52
CA ALA A 300 -7.31 -14.83 23.25
C ALA A 300 -8.70 -14.20 23.45
N PRO A 301 -8.89 -13.27 24.42
CA PRO A 301 -10.13 -12.48 24.52
C PRO A 301 -10.39 -11.68 23.23
N ASP A 302 -11.61 -11.18 23.02
CA ASP A 302 -11.90 -10.33 21.84
C ASP A 302 -11.13 -9.01 21.87
N ASN A 303 -11.02 -8.43 23.08
CA ASN A 303 -10.31 -7.20 23.36
C ASN A 303 -9.48 -7.31 24.65
N PHE A 304 -8.41 -6.53 24.68
CA PHE A 304 -7.59 -6.29 25.87
C PHE A 304 -8.16 -5.08 26.64
N PRO A 305 -8.21 -5.14 27.98
CA PRO A 305 -8.83 -4.08 28.76
C PRO A 305 -7.94 -2.83 28.84
N LEU A 306 -8.58 -1.66 28.72
CA LEU A 306 -7.97 -0.38 29.09
C LEU A 306 -7.81 -0.36 30.62
N VAL A 307 -6.59 -0.18 31.10
CA VAL A 307 -6.29 -0.12 32.54
C VAL A 307 -6.17 1.30 33.05
N LYS A 308 -5.77 2.24 32.19
CA LYS A 308 -5.56 3.63 32.56
C LYS A 308 -5.63 4.53 31.33
N GLN A 309 -6.21 5.72 31.50
CA GLN A 309 -5.97 6.86 30.62
C GLN A 309 -5.34 7.97 31.45
N SER A 310 -4.22 8.53 30.99
CA SER A 310 -3.47 9.57 31.67
C SER A 310 -3.11 10.67 30.69
N GLY A 311 -3.83 11.80 30.74
CA GLY A 311 -3.69 12.85 29.73
C GLY A 311 -3.96 12.28 28.34
N TYR A 312 -2.93 12.29 27.49
CA TYR A 312 -2.99 11.84 26.09
C TYR A 312 -2.45 10.43 25.86
N THR A 313 -2.36 9.62 26.91
CA THR A 313 -1.88 8.23 26.84
C THR A 313 -2.95 7.26 27.34
N TRP A 314 -3.24 6.26 26.52
CA TRP A 314 -4.11 5.12 26.84
C TRP A 314 -3.26 3.88 27.06
N THR A 315 -3.44 3.23 28.20
CA THR A 315 -2.69 2.05 28.61
C THR A 315 -3.60 0.84 28.65
N PHE A 316 -3.26 -0.20 27.90
CA PHE A 316 -3.99 -1.47 27.84
C PHE A 316 -3.16 -2.62 28.41
N SER A 317 -3.80 -3.57 29.08
CA SER A 317 -3.13 -4.77 29.58
C SER A 317 -3.09 -5.86 28.53
N VAL A 318 -1.88 -6.34 28.21
CA VAL A 318 -1.62 -7.43 27.25
C VAL A 318 -0.88 -8.55 27.99
N PRO A 319 -1.56 -9.35 28.83
CA PRO A 319 -0.91 -10.27 29.77
C PRO A 319 -0.18 -11.42 29.07
N SER A 320 -0.59 -11.76 27.84
CA SER A 320 0.02 -12.81 27.02
C SER A 320 -0.20 -12.53 25.55
N VAL A 321 0.84 -12.73 24.74
CA VAL A 321 0.78 -12.71 23.28
C VAL A 321 0.80 -14.15 22.79
N LEU A 322 -0.27 -14.61 22.16
CA LEU A 322 -0.36 -15.98 21.65
C LEU A 322 0.25 -16.12 20.25
N THR A 323 0.18 -15.07 19.46
CA THR A 323 0.75 -14.99 18.11
C THR A 323 0.87 -13.53 17.70
N PRO A 324 1.93 -13.14 16.96
CA PRO A 324 1.97 -11.88 16.25
C PRO A 324 0.88 -11.79 15.18
N LEU A 325 0.56 -10.57 14.76
CA LEU A 325 -0.20 -10.27 13.54
C LEU A 325 0.66 -9.54 12.52
N HIS A 326 0.16 -9.41 11.28
CA HIS A 326 0.73 -8.52 10.27
C HIS A 326 -0.35 -7.57 9.72
N GLU A 327 -1.11 -8.02 8.74
CA GLU A 327 -2.18 -7.26 8.10
C GLU A 327 -3.48 -7.29 8.89
N ALA A 328 -4.23 -6.19 8.84
CA ALA A 328 -5.59 -6.14 9.31
C ALA A 328 -6.37 -5.00 8.66
N GLY A 329 -7.63 -5.25 8.34
CA GLY A 329 -8.47 -4.31 7.63
C GLY A 329 -9.95 -4.64 7.68
N PHE A 330 -10.74 -3.85 6.99
CA PHE A 330 -12.19 -4.00 6.88
C PHE A 330 -12.57 -4.54 5.50
N LEU A 331 -13.64 -5.34 5.42
CA LEU A 331 -14.32 -5.50 4.13
C LEU A 331 -14.96 -4.18 3.70
N THR A 332 -15.19 -3.99 2.39
CA THR A 332 -15.74 -2.73 1.86
C THR A 332 -17.12 -2.37 2.44
N ASN A 333 -17.89 -3.37 2.88
CA ASN A 333 -19.20 -3.19 3.51
C ASN A 333 -19.14 -2.84 5.02
N GLY A 334 -17.96 -2.78 5.63
CA GLY A 334 -17.76 -2.43 7.04
C GLY A 334 -18.25 -3.45 8.06
N LYS A 335 -18.84 -4.57 7.62
CA LYS A 335 -19.45 -5.56 8.52
C LYS A 335 -18.43 -6.40 9.26
N TYR A 336 -17.25 -6.56 8.66
CA TYR A 336 -16.20 -7.39 9.20
C TYR A 336 -14.86 -6.68 9.22
N PHE A 337 -14.15 -6.88 10.32
CA PHE A 337 -12.74 -6.57 10.48
C PHE A 337 -11.94 -7.87 10.49
N LEU A 338 -10.90 -7.96 9.67
CA LEU A 338 -10.09 -9.15 9.47
C LEU A 338 -8.66 -8.86 9.89
N ALA A 339 -7.98 -9.85 10.49
CA ALA A 339 -6.59 -9.72 10.90
C ALA A 339 -5.80 -11.01 10.67
N CYS A 340 -4.71 -10.90 9.92
CA CYS A 340 -3.76 -11.96 9.62
C CYS A 340 -2.87 -12.23 10.84
N ASN A 341 -3.12 -13.34 11.53
CA ASN A 341 -2.20 -13.87 12.52
C ASN A 341 -1.08 -14.63 11.81
N ASN A 342 0.15 -14.48 12.29
CA ASN A 342 1.32 -15.11 11.70
C ASN A 342 2.24 -15.79 12.70
N VAL A 343 3.09 -16.69 12.19
CA VAL A 343 4.21 -17.34 12.85
C VAL A 343 3.78 -18.44 13.83
N LEU A 344 3.11 -18.10 14.94
CA LEU A 344 2.68 -19.08 15.94
C LEU A 344 1.29 -19.64 15.65
N GLN A 345 0.44 -18.81 15.05
CA GLN A 345 -0.83 -19.23 14.46
C GLN A 345 -0.94 -18.58 13.09
N ASN A 346 -1.04 -19.39 12.03
CA ASN A 346 -1.29 -18.87 10.69
C ASN A 346 -2.77 -19.06 10.39
N ASN A 347 -3.54 -17.99 10.60
CA ASN A 347 -4.97 -17.91 10.33
C ASN A 347 -5.37 -16.44 10.16
N ILE A 348 -6.59 -16.20 9.70
CA ILE A 348 -7.16 -14.85 9.60
C ILE A 348 -8.31 -14.78 10.58
N ALA A 349 -8.18 -13.96 11.62
CA ALA A 349 -9.25 -13.71 12.57
C ALA A 349 -10.33 -12.85 11.94
N VAL A 350 -11.59 -13.19 12.18
CA VAL A 350 -12.75 -12.46 11.65
C VAL A 350 -13.56 -11.91 12.80
N TYR A 351 -13.69 -10.59 12.86
CA TYR A 351 -14.54 -9.87 13.78
C TYR A 351 -15.80 -9.38 13.08
N ARG A 352 -16.93 -9.42 13.78
CA ARG A 352 -18.09 -8.60 13.42
C ARG A 352 -17.90 -7.17 13.92
N SER A 353 -17.91 -6.19 13.00
CA SER A 353 -17.56 -4.78 13.26
C SER A 353 -18.72 -3.79 13.09
N GLU A 354 -19.96 -4.28 13.05
CA GLU A 354 -21.16 -3.44 12.82
C GLU A 354 -21.61 -2.62 14.05
N ASP A 355 -21.14 -2.94 15.26
CA ASP A 355 -21.51 -2.15 16.45
C ASP A 355 -20.65 -0.87 16.51
N PRO A 356 -21.24 0.33 16.70
CA PRO A 356 -20.46 1.56 16.81
C PRO A 356 -19.53 1.62 18.04
N ASP A 357 -19.71 0.72 19.03
CA ASP A 357 -18.77 0.53 20.13
C ASP A 357 -17.85 -0.68 19.86
N PRO A 358 -16.57 -0.46 19.47
CA PRO A 358 -15.65 -1.54 19.13
C PRO A 358 -15.33 -2.50 20.29
N LYS A 359 -15.64 -2.13 21.54
CA LYS A 359 -15.50 -3.04 22.70
C LYS A 359 -16.49 -4.21 22.64
N LYS A 360 -17.55 -4.09 21.84
CA LYS A 360 -18.56 -5.14 21.65
C LYS A 360 -18.27 -6.03 20.44
N TRP A 361 -17.28 -5.70 19.62
CA TRP A 361 -16.90 -6.54 18.48
C TRP A 361 -16.41 -7.90 18.97
N LYS A 362 -16.83 -8.96 18.28
CA LYS A 362 -16.58 -10.35 18.64
C LYS A 362 -15.90 -11.07 17.50
N LYS A 363 -14.92 -11.92 17.83
CA LYS A 363 -14.39 -12.91 16.90
C LYS A 363 -15.48 -13.93 16.63
N GLU A 364 -15.88 -14.06 15.37
CA GLU A 364 -16.92 -15.03 14.97
C GLU A 364 -16.36 -16.21 14.18
N ALA A 365 -15.20 -16.05 13.53
CA ALA A 365 -14.57 -17.10 12.75
C ALA A 365 -13.05 -16.93 12.65
N PHE A 366 -12.41 -17.97 12.14
CA PHE A 366 -11.01 -17.95 11.70
C PHE A 366 -10.92 -18.64 10.35
N VAL A 367 -10.31 -17.98 9.37
CA VAL A 367 -9.92 -18.65 8.11
C VAL A 367 -8.64 -19.43 8.41
N GLU A 368 -8.69 -20.75 8.24
CA GLU A 368 -7.59 -21.67 8.58
C GLU A 368 -7.12 -22.46 7.35
N GLY A 369 -6.09 -23.31 7.52
CA GLY A 369 -5.57 -24.18 6.46
C GLY A 369 -4.19 -23.79 5.89
N PHE A 370 -3.51 -22.83 6.51
CA PHE A 370 -2.19 -22.35 6.06
C PHE A 370 -1.02 -23.19 6.61
N GLY A 371 -1.24 -23.99 7.65
CA GLY A 371 -0.19 -24.78 8.31
C GLY A 371 0.93 -23.90 8.89
N ASN A 372 2.15 -24.45 9.04
CA ASN A 372 3.27 -23.72 9.66
C ASN A 372 4.17 -22.99 8.64
N LYS A 373 3.89 -23.16 7.35
CA LYS A 373 4.75 -22.73 6.25
C LYS A 373 4.28 -21.41 5.62
N TYR A 374 2.97 -21.27 5.49
CA TYR A 374 2.33 -20.23 4.71
C TYR A 374 1.76 -19.17 5.66
N LEU A 375 2.14 -17.92 5.41
CA LEU A 375 1.85 -16.78 6.28
C LEU A 375 0.89 -15.85 5.53
N PRO A 376 -0.38 -15.71 5.96
CA PRO A 376 -1.28 -14.70 5.42
C PRO A 376 -0.64 -13.31 5.54
N LEU A 377 -0.51 -12.60 4.42
CA LEU A 377 0.22 -11.36 4.34
C LEU A 377 -0.71 -10.21 4.01
N HIS A 378 -1.08 -9.94 2.76
CA HIS A 378 -1.93 -8.78 2.44
C HIS A 378 -3.38 -9.14 2.16
N MET A 379 -4.25 -8.14 2.26
CA MET A 379 -5.70 -8.26 2.03
C MET A 379 -6.17 -7.38 0.87
N GLY A 380 -6.99 -7.95 -0.01
CA GLY A 380 -7.61 -7.27 -1.14
C GLY A 380 -9.12 -7.50 -1.15
N ASN A 381 -9.88 -6.45 -1.44
CA ASN A 381 -11.34 -6.49 -1.41
C ASN A 381 -11.91 -6.25 -2.81
N VAL A 382 -13.00 -6.96 -3.15
CA VAL A 382 -13.86 -6.54 -4.26
C VAL A 382 -14.87 -5.49 -3.78
N PRO A 383 -15.26 -4.51 -4.61
CA PRO A 383 -16.11 -3.38 -4.18
C PRO A 383 -17.41 -3.77 -3.47
N ASP A 384 -18.04 -4.87 -3.87
CA ASP A 384 -19.30 -5.37 -3.31
C ASP A 384 -19.12 -6.35 -2.13
N SER A 385 -17.90 -6.55 -1.65
CA SER A 385 -17.56 -7.50 -0.57
C SER A 385 -18.00 -8.95 -0.83
N ARG A 386 -18.26 -9.36 -2.08
CA ARG A 386 -18.67 -10.76 -2.35
C ARG A 386 -17.54 -11.76 -2.09
N TRP A 387 -16.29 -11.31 -2.20
CA TRP A 387 -15.07 -12.07 -1.93
C TRP A 387 -14.08 -11.25 -1.10
N ALA A 388 -13.24 -11.94 -0.34
CA ALA A 388 -12.02 -11.37 0.22
C ALA A 388 -10.82 -12.14 -0.34
N PHE A 389 -9.76 -11.44 -0.71
CA PHE A 389 -8.54 -12.04 -1.22
C PHE A 389 -7.39 -11.83 -0.25
N PHE A 390 -6.54 -12.83 -0.12
CA PHE A 390 -5.35 -12.75 0.71
C PHE A 390 -4.15 -13.29 -0.03
N THR A 391 -3.06 -12.54 -0.02
CA THR A 391 -1.77 -13.08 -0.44
C THR A 391 -1.14 -13.82 0.73
N ILE A 392 -0.54 -14.95 0.42
CA ILE A 392 -0.03 -15.91 1.38
C ILE A 392 1.44 -16.09 1.07
N TRP A 393 2.28 -15.48 1.89
CA TRP A 393 3.72 -15.49 1.75
C TRP A 393 4.33 -16.80 2.26
N ALA A 394 5.46 -17.19 1.67
CA ALA A 394 6.26 -18.30 2.17
C ALA A 394 7.75 -18.00 1.99
N ARG A 395 8.55 -18.46 2.95
CA ARG A 395 10.01 -18.27 2.91
C ARG A 395 10.62 -19.05 1.73
N LYS A 396 11.56 -18.41 1.02
CA LYS A 396 12.43 -19.04 0.01
C LYS A 396 12.96 -20.39 0.52
N PRO A 397 12.98 -21.47 -0.29
CA PRO A 397 12.74 -21.52 -1.74
C PRO A 397 11.27 -21.68 -2.15
N ASN A 398 10.32 -21.53 -1.24
CA ASN A 398 8.92 -21.79 -1.55
C ASN A 398 8.27 -20.59 -2.25
N ASN A 399 7.41 -20.87 -3.24
CA ASN A 399 6.46 -19.88 -3.73
C ASN A 399 5.35 -19.66 -2.70
N GLY A 400 4.82 -18.44 -2.70
CA GLY A 400 3.55 -18.12 -2.06
C GLY A 400 2.39 -18.28 -3.04
N TYR A 401 1.20 -17.85 -2.62
CA TYR A 401 0.01 -17.88 -3.47
C TYR A 401 -0.95 -16.76 -3.06
N ILE A 402 -1.98 -16.51 -3.86
CA ILE A 402 -3.14 -15.72 -3.46
C ILE A 402 -4.32 -16.67 -3.28
N CYS A 403 -5.17 -16.44 -2.28
CA CYS A 403 -6.39 -17.21 -2.06
C CYS A 403 -7.63 -16.33 -2.00
N LYS A 404 -8.75 -16.91 -2.44
CA LYS A 404 -10.09 -16.33 -2.36
C LYS A 404 -10.83 -16.95 -1.18
N VAL A 405 -11.42 -16.09 -0.35
CA VAL A 405 -12.20 -16.45 0.84
C VAL A 405 -13.64 -15.99 0.62
N ASP A 406 -14.58 -16.86 0.97
CA ASP A 406 -16.02 -16.56 0.99
C ASP A 406 -16.43 -15.95 2.34
N PRO A 407 -16.86 -14.66 2.40
CA PRO A 407 -17.29 -14.03 3.64
C PRO A 407 -18.57 -14.62 4.26
N LYS A 408 -19.29 -15.50 3.55
CA LYS A 408 -20.48 -16.19 4.08
C LYS A 408 -20.13 -17.43 4.89
N THR A 409 -19.02 -18.08 4.55
CA THR A 409 -18.60 -19.36 5.17
C THR A 409 -17.26 -19.25 5.89
N TRP A 410 -16.49 -18.19 5.64
CA TRP A 410 -15.12 -17.96 6.09
C TRP A 410 -14.16 -19.09 5.68
N GLN A 411 -14.45 -19.73 4.54
CA GLN A 411 -13.63 -20.78 3.95
C GLN A 411 -12.86 -20.25 2.75
N MET A 412 -11.63 -20.76 2.59
CA MET A 412 -10.88 -20.61 1.35
C MET A 412 -11.52 -21.46 0.26
N VAL A 413 -11.99 -20.80 -0.81
CA VAL A 413 -12.72 -21.45 -1.93
C VAL A 413 -11.86 -21.62 -3.18
N ALA A 414 -10.78 -20.85 -3.32
CA ALA A 414 -9.82 -20.99 -4.41
C ALA A 414 -8.43 -20.47 -4.01
N LYS A 415 -7.38 -20.93 -4.71
CA LYS A 415 -6.00 -20.44 -4.56
C LYS A 415 -5.21 -20.57 -5.85
N TRP A 416 -4.26 -19.65 -6.07
CA TRP A 416 -3.44 -19.60 -7.27
C TRP A 416 -2.00 -19.28 -6.94
N ASP A 417 -1.07 -20.03 -7.54
CA ASP A 417 0.36 -19.70 -7.46
C ASP A 417 0.58 -18.32 -8.07
N THR A 418 1.13 -17.41 -7.28
CA THR A 418 1.50 -16.06 -7.72
C THR A 418 2.94 -16.04 -8.21
N GLY A 419 3.83 -16.71 -7.49
CA GLY A 419 5.28 -16.73 -7.68
C GLY A 419 6.04 -16.65 -6.36
N PRO A 420 7.36 -16.47 -6.41
CA PRO A 420 8.16 -16.24 -5.21
C PRO A 420 7.84 -14.86 -4.61
N ASP A 421 7.72 -14.81 -3.28
CA ASP A 421 7.59 -13.55 -2.54
C ASP A 421 6.39 -12.69 -3.00
N PRO A 422 5.14 -13.19 -2.88
CA PRO A 422 3.97 -12.37 -3.16
C PRO A 422 3.79 -11.28 -2.12
N HIS A 423 3.43 -10.08 -2.57
CA HIS A 423 3.09 -8.93 -1.73
C HIS A 423 1.63 -8.58 -1.92
N THR A 424 1.26 -7.35 -2.26
CA THR A 424 -0.13 -6.91 -2.13
C THR A 424 -1.06 -7.48 -3.21
N CYS A 425 -2.36 -7.38 -2.96
CA CYS A 425 -3.44 -7.63 -3.92
C CYS A 425 -4.41 -6.45 -3.97
N ASP A 426 -4.88 -6.05 -5.15
CA ASP A 426 -5.85 -4.95 -5.33
C ASP A 426 -6.86 -5.30 -6.42
N CYS A 427 -8.04 -4.69 -6.41
CA CYS A 427 -9.11 -5.02 -7.35
C CYS A 427 -9.18 -4.02 -8.50
N THR A 428 -9.53 -4.49 -9.70
CA THR A 428 -9.91 -3.59 -10.80
C THR A 428 -11.13 -2.76 -10.43
N VAL A 429 -11.25 -1.57 -11.01
CA VAL A 429 -12.29 -0.58 -10.69
C VAL A 429 -13.71 -1.14 -10.81
N ASP A 430 -13.91 -2.10 -11.71
CA ASP A 430 -15.19 -2.75 -12.00
C ASP A 430 -15.49 -3.97 -11.10
N GLY A 431 -14.55 -4.37 -10.23
CA GLY A 431 -14.72 -5.51 -9.35
C GLY A 431 -14.57 -6.88 -10.02
N GLN A 432 -14.20 -6.96 -11.31
CA GLN A 432 -14.16 -8.22 -12.06
C GLN A 432 -12.86 -9.00 -11.87
N TYR A 433 -11.75 -8.31 -11.59
CA TYR A 433 -10.43 -8.93 -11.49
C TYR A 433 -9.71 -8.50 -10.22
N ILE A 434 -8.99 -9.43 -9.62
CA ILE A 434 -7.99 -9.13 -8.60
C ILE A 434 -6.61 -9.17 -9.24
N THR A 435 -5.79 -8.16 -8.95
CA THR A 435 -4.38 -8.10 -9.31
C THR A 435 -3.52 -8.42 -8.10
N THR A 436 -2.35 -9.01 -8.32
CA THR A 436 -1.37 -9.25 -7.26
C THR A 436 0.05 -9.22 -7.80
N VAL A 437 0.98 -8.76 -6.98
CA VAL A 437 2.41 -8.66 -7.34
C VAL A 437 3.23 -9.72 -6.61
N TYR A 438 4.32 -10.13 -7.24
CA TYR A 438 5.33 -11.01 -6.67
C TYR A 438 6.72 -10.46 -7.01
N SER A 439 7.65 -10.56 -6.07
CA SER A 439 8.78 -9.60 -6.00
C SER A 439 10.15 -10.27 -5.90
N GLY A 440 10.17 -11.59 -5.95
CA GLY A 440 11.41 -12.36 -6.10
C GLY A 440 12.41 -12.18 -4.98
N ASN A 441 12.02 -11.73 -3.79
CA ASN A 441 12.93 -11.40 -2.68
C ASN A 441 14.02 -10.39 -3.11
N GLN A 442 13.65 -9.40 -3.92
CA GLN A 442 14.51 -8.30 -4.36
C GLN A 442 15.67 -8.68 -5.31
N GLY A 443 15.75 -9.94 -5.75
CA GLY A 443 16.79 -10.40 -6.68
C GLY A 443 16.40 -11.57 -7.59
N GLY A 444 15.12 -11.96 -7.57
CA GLY A 444 14.58 -13.11 -8.31
C GLY A 444 13.49 -12.71 -9.31
N GLN A 445 12.67 -13.70 -9.71
CA GLN A 445 11.54 -13.48 -10.63
C GLN A 445 10.49 -12.56 -9.99
N SER A 446 10.04 -11.55 -10.72
CA SER A 446 8.99 -10.64 -10.28
C SER A 446 7.99 -10.29 -11.40
N GLY A 447 6.80 -9.83 -11.01
CA GLY A 447 5.74 -9.50 -11.95
C GLY A 447 4.39 -9.22 -11.30
N LEU A 448 3.38 -9.03 -12.15
CA LEU A 448 1.98 -8.83 -11.78
C LEU A 448 1.12 -9.96 -12.37
N VAL A 449 0.15 -10.43 -11.61
CA VAL A 449 -0.82 -11.46 -12.01
C VAL A 449 -2.22 -10.86 -11.96
N VAL A 450 -3.03 -11.13 -12.99
CA VAL A 450 -4.44 -10.71 -13.05
C VAL A 450 -5.31 -11.96 -13.04
N ILE A 451 -6.26 -12.03 -12.11
CA ILE A 451 -7.13 -13.18 -11.87
C ILE A 451 -8.58 -12.73 -11.94
N HIS A 452 -9.42 -13.41 -12.71
CA HIS A 452 -10.84 -13.12 -12.72
C HIS A 452 -11.48 -13.58 -11.40
N ALA A 453 -12.16 -12.67 -10.69
CA ALA A 453 -12.62 -12.90 -9.33
C ALA A 453 -13.64 -14.04 -9.19
N ASP A 454 -14.51 -14.20 -10.20
CA ASP A 454 -15.58 -15.21 -10.17
C ASP A 454 -15.27 -16.52 -10.94
N SER A 455 -14.59 -16.47 -12.10
CA SER A 455 -14.30 -17.68 -12.90
C SER A 455 -13.05 -18.43 -12.47
N ASP A 456 -12.27 -17.89 -11.53
CA ASP A 456 -11.07 -18.51 -10.97
C ASP A 456 -9.93 -18.75 -11.98
N GLU A 457 -9.90 -17.97 -13.05
CA GLU A 457 -8.89 -18.03 -14.11
C GLU A 457 -7.81 -16.95 -13.94
N ILE A 458 -6.53 -17.35 -14.06
CA ILE A 458 -5.43 -16.39 -14.29
C ILE A 458 -5.52 -15.92 -15.74
N VAL A 459 -5.94 -14.67 -15.94
CA VAL A 459 -6.22 -14.13 -17.28
C VAL A 459 -5.02 -13.40 -17.88
N ALA A 460 -4.05 -12.98 -17.07
CA ALA A 460 -2.80 -12.38 -17.55
C ALA A 460 -1.67 -12.49 -16.51
N ARG A 461 -0.43 -12.51 -17.01
CA ARG A 461 0.79 -12.25 -16.23
C ARG A 461 1.61 -11.20 -16.96
N LEU A 462 2.00 -10.15 -16.25
CA LEU A 462 2.75 -9.02 -16.79
C LEU A 462 4.15 -8.96 -16.15
N PRO A 463 5.20 -8.73 -16.94
CA PRO A 463 6.53 -8.50 -16.38
C PRO A 463 6.53 -7.19 -15.57
N SER A 464 7.15 -7.21 -14.40
CA SER A 464 7.39 -6.00 -13.61
C SER A 464 8.76 -6.14 -12.94
N PRO A 465 9.84 -5.61 -13.56
CA PRO A 465 11.21 -5.85 -13.13
C PRO A 465 11.59 -4.99 -11.92
N ALA A 466 10.88 -5.18 -10.82
CA ALA A 466 11.11 -4.51 -9.54
C ALA A 466 10.81 -5.46 -8.37
N GLY A 467 11.01 -4.99 -7.13
CA GLY A 467 10.80 -5.77 -5.92
C GLY A 467 9.63 -5.29 -5.08
N GLN A 468 8.46 -5.20 -5.70
CA GLN A 468 7.27 -4.51 -5.18
C GLN A 468 6.88 -4.97 -3.77
N HIS A 469 6.68 -4.05 -2.83
CA HIS A 469 6.04 -4.37 -1.54
C HIS A 469 4.61 -3.84 -1.50
N ASP A 470 4.18 -3.17 -2.57
CA ASP A 470 2.84 -2.67 -2.72
C ASP A 470 2.52 -2.49 -4.21
N HIS A 471 1.23 -2.37 -4.53
CA HIS A 471 0.69 -1.88 -5.79
C HIS A 471 -0.77 -1.51 -5.57
N VAL A 472 -1.26 -0.61 -6.41
CA VAL A 472 -2.63 -0.12 -6.33
C VAL A 472 -3.20 0.08 -7.73
N VAL A 473 -4.44 -0.32 -7.95
CA VAL A 473 -5.25 0.12 -9.10
C VAL A 473 -5.83 1.48 -8.74
N VAL A 474 -5.55 2.50 -9.54
CA VAL A 474 -6.03 3.87 -9.26
C VAL A 474 -7.56 3.87 -9.22
N PRO A 475 -8.18 4.18 -8.07
CA PRO A 475 -9.63 4.11 -7.93
C PRO A 475 -10.30 5.23 -8.72
N GLU A 476 -11.47 4.97 -9.29
CA GLU A 476 -12.20 5.99 -10.07
C GLU A 476 -12.97 7.00 -9.20
N SER A 477 -13.27 6.61 -7.95
CA SER A 477 -14.13 7.36 -7.05
C SER A 477 -13.80 7.10 -5.58
N TRP A 478 -14.35 7.94 -4.70
CA TRP A 478 -14.21 7.80 -3.25
C TRP A 478 -14.94 6.57 -2.67
N GLU A 479 -15.99 6.09 -3.35
CA GLU A 479 -16.59 4.80 -3.02
C GLU A 479 -15.69 3.65 -3.48
N GLY A 480 -15.12 3.74 -4.69
CA GLY A 480 -14.13 2.76 -5.17
C GLY A 480 -12.89 2.67 -4.30
N MET A 481 -12.46 3.77 -3.67
CA MET A 481 -11.34 3.81 -2.72
C MET A 481 -11.52 2.83 -1.55
N LYS A 482 -12.75 2.48 -1.17
CA LYS A 482 -13.03 1.51 -0.10
C LYS A 482 -12.49 0.10 -0.42
N ALA A 483 -12.28 -0.22 -1.71
CA ALA A 483 -11.71 -1.49 -2.15
C ALA A 483 -10.18 -1.44 -2.35
N SER A 484 -9.57 -0.26 -2.22
CA SER A 484 -8.16 0.01 -2.48
C SER A 484 -7.37 0.21 -1.18
N ARG A 485 -6.18 0.81 -1.23
CA ARG A 485 -5.27 1.06 -0.08
C ARG A 485 -5.85 2.07 0.91
N SER A 486 -6.78 1.59 1.72
CA SER A 486 -7.61 2.35 2.65
C SER A 486 -8.16 1.46 3.76
N THR A 487 -9.09 0.56 3.40
CA THR A 487 -9.75 -0.35 4.33
C THR A 487 -8.87 -1.52 4.69
N SER A 488 -7.96 -1.91 3.79
CA SER A 488 -6.82 -2.80 3.98
C SER A 488 -5.58 -2.20 3.33
N VAL A 489 -4.42 -2.83 3.52
CA VAL A 489 -3.14 -2.35 2.98
C VAL A 489 -2.35 -3.39 2.18
#